data_AF-A0A7J6RKD0-F1
#
_entry.id   AF-A0A7J6RKD0-F1
#
_cell.length_a   1.000
_cell.length_b   1.000
_cell.length_c   1.000
_cell.angle_alpha   90.00
_cell.angle_beta   90.00
_cell.angle_gamma   90.00
#
_symmetry.space_group_name_H-M   'P 1'
#
loop_
_entity.id
_entity.type
_entity.pdbx_description
1 polymer ?
#
loop_
_entity_poly.entity_id
_entity_poly.type
_entity_poly.pdbx_seq_one_letter_code
_entity_poly.pdbx_strand_id
1 'polypeptide(L)'
;NAGLGAGFSDEAYKAVGCEVLPDSGSLCAKAQMVFVIRPPPVDVLHQLRGKYCVSWVGRLTDAGKKEIEIANGEGVNLVDVTAVPRITIAQKLDCLSSQAKIAGHRAVLEAAHEYQKFFAPEITAAGKYPPCRVMVLGAGVAGLAAIGTAVSLGAEVRAWDVRDVSDQVESMGGKWFSVDFKEEGAGSGGYAKESSDAFKAAQK
;
A
#
# COMPACT_ATOMS: atom_id res chain seq x y z
N ASN A 1 -22.61 0.50 -12.22
CA ASN A 1 -21.34 -0.14 -12.61
C ASN A 1 -20.22 0.21 -11.61
N ALA A 2 -20.08 -0.59 -10.55
CA ALA A 2 -19.16 -0.33 -9.44
C ALA A 2 -17.71 -0.77 -9.71
N GLY A 3 -17.52 -1.74 -10.60
CA GLY A 3 -16.21 -2.36 -10.85
C GLY A 3 -15.46 -1.85 -12.08
N LEU A 4 -16.06 -0.96 -12.89
CA LEU A 4 -15.51 -0.56 -14.19
C LEU A 4 -14.08 0.00 -14.09
N GLY A 5 -13.80 0.83 -13.09
CA GLY A 5 -12.46 1.38 -12.86
C GLY A 5 -11.40 0.34 -12.47
N ALA A 6 -11.83 -0.84 -12.03
CA ALA A 6 -10.98 -1.99 -11.72
C ALA A 6 -11.05 -3.08 -12.81
N GLY A 7 -11.71 -2.81 -13.95
CA GLY A 7 -11.85 -3.76 -15.06
C GLY A 7 -12.93 -4.84 -14.86
N PHE A 8 -13.84 -4.68 -13.90
CA PHE A 8 -14.93 -5.63 -13.64
C PHE A 8 -16.28 -5.06 -14.10
N SER A 9 -16.91 -5.69 -15.08
CA SER A 9 -18.25 -5.32 -15.56
C SER A 9 -19.36 -5.85 -14.67
N ASP A 10 -20.55 -5.25 -14.77
CA ASP A 10 -21.75 -5.74 -14.07
C ASP A 10 -22.10 -7.19 -14.50
N GLU A 11 -21.80 -7.59 -15.74
CA GLU A 11 -21.95 -8.96 -16.23
C GLU A 11 -21.02 -9.94 -15.51
N ALA A 12 -19.78 -9.53 -15.20
CA ALA A 12 -18.84 -10.36 -14.45
C ALA A 12 -19.36 -10.65 -13.04
N TYR A 13 -19.99 -9.65 -12.39
CA TYR A 13 -20.66 -9.85 -11.11
C TYR A 13 -21.86 -10.80 -11.23
N LYS A 14 -22.72 -10.62 -12.24
CA LYS A 14 -23.88 -11.50 -12.47
C LYS A 14 -23.46 -12.95 -12.74
N ALA A 15 -22.38 -13.16 -13.49
CA ALA A 15 -21.87 -14.48 -13.84
C ALA A 15 -21.44 -15.31 -12.62
N VAL A 16 -21.05 -14.66 -11.52
CA VAL A 16 -20.72 -15.32 -10.24
C VAL A 16 -21.86 -15.31 -9.23
N GLY A 17 -23.09 -14.96 -9.67
CA GLY A 17 -24.30 -15.03 -8.87
C GLY A 17 -24.65 -13.77 -8.08
N CYS A 18 -24.00 -12.62 -8.34
CA CYS A 18 -24.38 -11.37 -7.69
C CYS A 18 -25.67 -10.78 -8.30
N GLU A 19 -26.55 -10.25 -7.44
CA GLU A 19 -27.62 -9.34 -7.85
C GLU A 19 -27.03 -7.93 -8.04
N VAL A 20 -27.13 -7.38 -9.25
CA VAL A 20 -26.72 -6.00 -9.54
C VAL A 20 -27.90 -5.06 -9.36
N LEU A 21 -27.79 -4.15 -8.39
CA LEU A 21 -28.81 -3.15 -8.06
C LEU A 21 -28.58 -1.84 -8.84
N PRO A 22 -29.65 -1.06 -9.10
CA PRO A 22 -29.57 0.12 -9.97
C PRO A 22 -28.76 1.28 -9.37
N ASP A 23 -28.74 1.42 -8.04
CA ASP A 23 -28.12 2.54 -7.34
C ASP A 23 -27.66 2.16 -5.92
N SER A 24 -26.87 3.04 -5.30
CA SER A 24 -26.33 2.87 -3.95
C SER A 24 -27.42 2.85 -2.87
N GLY A 25 -28.52 3.59 -3.04
CA GLY A 25 -29.61 3.60 -2.08
C GLY A 25 -30.35 2.27 -2.04
N SER A 26 -30.66 1.72 -3.21
CA SER A 26 -31.21 0.36 -3.36
C SER A 26 -30.31 -0.70 -2.70
N LEU A 27 -28.99 -0.57 -2.85
CA LEU A 27 -28.01 -1.42 -2.19
C LEU A 27 -28.02 -1.26 -0.66
N CYS A 28 -27.91 -0.04 -0.16
CA CYS A 28 -27.88 0.26 1.27
C CYS A 28 -29.19 -0.13 1.98
N ALA A 29 -30.33 -0.01 1.31
CA ALA A 29 -31.62 -0.45 1.82
C ALA A 29 -31.66 -1.97 2.06
N LYS A 30 -31.20 -2.78 1.09
CA LYS A 30 -31.22 -4.25 1.16
C LYS A 30 -30.08 -4.85 1.99
N ALA A 31 -28.88 -4.29 1.93
CA ALA A 31 -27.69 -4.85 2.58
C ALA A 31 -27.77 -4.76 4.10
N GLN A 32 -27.15 -5.72 4.81
CA GLN A 32 -26.87 -5.66 6.26
C GLN A 32 -25.44 -5.22 6.57
N MET A 33 -24.57 -5.38 5.58
CA MET A 33 -23.16 -5.00 5.61
C MET A 33 -22.77 -4.52 4.22
N VAL A 34 -22.06 -3.40 4.15
CA VAL A 34 -21.48 -2.90 2.90
C VAL A 34 -19.96 -2.91 2.99
N PHE A 35 -19.32 -3.21 1.86
CA PHE A 35 -17.86 -3.11 1.70
C PHE A 35 -17.58 -2.00 0.71
N VAL A 36 -16.84 -0.99 1.16
CA VAL A 36 -16.49 0.18 0.35
C VAL A 36 -15.04 0.55 0.62
N ILE A 37 -14.38 1.21 -0.33
CA ILE A 37 -12.99 1.63 -0.12
C ILE A 37 -12.93 2.77 0.90
N ARG A 38 -13.72 3.83 0.70
CA ARG A 38 -13.84 4.96 1.63
C ARG A 38 -15.26 5.02 2.19
N PRO A 39 -15.45 5.56 3.41
CA PRO A 39 -16.78 5.79 3.95
C PRO A 39 -17.62 6.60 2.95
N PRO A 40 -18.88 6.22 2.72
CA PRO A 40 -19.73 6.94 1.80
C PRO A 40 -20.15 8.30 2.41
N PRO A 41 -20.64 9.24 1.59
CA PRO A 41 -21.20 10.49 2.09
C PRO A 41 -22.36 10.26 3.07
N VAL A 42 -22.63 11.24 3.93
CA VAL A 42 -23.55 11.13 5.08
C VAL A 42 -24.96 10.68 4.68
N ASP A 43 -25.48 11.17 3.57
CA ASP A 43 -26.81 10.85 3.04
C ASP A 43 -26.96 9.35 2.68
N VAL A 44 -25.89 8.73 2.19
CA VAL A 44 -25.83 7.29 1.94
C VAL A 44 -25.57 6.52 3.24
N LEU A 45 -24.69 7.06 4.10
CA LEU A 45 -24.34 6.45 5.37
C LEU A 45 -25.55 6.32 6.31
N HIS A 46 -26.43 7.32 6.35
CA HIS A 46 -27.67 7.30 7.14
C HIS A 46 -28.55 6.07 6.87
N GLN A 47 -28.58 5.60 5.61
CA GLN A 47 -29.35 4.43 5.20
C GLN A 47 -28.80 3.11 5.79
N LEU A 48 -27.59 3.17 6.37
CA LEU A 48 -26.93 2.06 7.04
C LEU A 48 -27.09 2.10 8.56
N ARG A 49 -28.01 2.91 9.10
CA ARG A 49 -28.29 2.94 10.54
C ARG A 49 -28.60 1.54 11.08
N GLY A 50 -27.90 1.15 12.14
CA GLY A 50 -27.98 -0.19 12.76
C GLY A 50 -27.26 -1.30 11.98
N LYS A 51 -26.64 -0.98 10.85
CA LYS A 51 -25.96 -1.92 9.95
C LYS A 51 -24.44 -1.73 10.01
N TYR A 52 -23.70 -2.51 9.21
CA TYR A 52 -22.24 -2.46 9.17
C TYR A 52 -21.71 -1.79 7.89
N CYS A 53 -20.69 -0.93 8.06
CA CYS A 53 -19.91 -0.37 6.97
C CYS A 53 -18.45 -0.78 7.16
N VAL A 54 -17.92 -1.60 6.25
CA VAL A 54 -16.52 -2.04 6.26
C VAL A 54 -15.74 -1.21 5.26
N SER A 55 -14.76 -0.44 5.75
CA SER A 55 -14.07 0.57 4.93
C SER A 55 -12.65 0.86 5.40
N TRP A 56 -11.83 1.41 4.50
CA TRP A 56 -10.58 2.07 4.87
C TRP A 56 -10.92 3.43 5.48
N VAL A 57 -10.81 3.55 6.81
CA VAL A 57 -11.14 4.79 7.53
C VAL A 57 -9.87 5.56 7.86
N GLY A 58 -8.81 4.83 8.28
CA GLY A 58 -7.59 5.46 8.76
C GLY A 58 -7.85 6.21 10.06
N ARG A 59 -8.41 5.53 11.07
CA ARG A 59 -8.93 6.11 12.33
C ARG A 59 -7.98 7.04 13.10
N LEU A 60 -6.67 6.93 12.87
CA LEU A 60 -5.67 7.77 13.53
C LEU A 60 -5.43 9.11 12.81
N THR A 61 -5.93 9.26 11.59
CA THR A 61 -5.87 10.51 10.82
C THR A 61 -7.01 11.44 11.21
N ASP A 62 -6.84 12.74 11.04
CA ASP A 62 -7.90 13.71 11.36
C ASP A 62 -9.13 13.55 10.46
N ALA A 63 -8.92 13.18 9.19
CA ALA A 63 -10.01 12.81 8.29
C ALA A 63 -10.76 11.58 8.82
N GLY A 64 -10.04 10.52 9.21
CA GLY A 64 -10.65 9.30 9.75
C GLY A 64 -11.41 9.51 11.06
N LYS A 65 -10.90 10.37 11.96
CA LYS A 65 -11.63 10.75 13.19
C LYS A 65 -12.97 11.40 12.87
N LYS A 66 -12.99 12.30 11.89
CA LYS A 66 -14.23 12.94 11.42
C LYS A 66 -15.23 11.92 10.85
N GLU A 67 -14.77 10.96 10.05
CA GLU A 67 -15.64 9.89 9.54
C GLU A 67 -16.23 9.02 10.68
N ILE A 68 -15.46 8.79 11.74
CA ILE A 68 -15.95 8.06 12.93
C ILE A 68 -17.03 8.85 13.67
N GLU A 69 -16.83 10.16 13.86
CA GLU A 69 -17.83 11.03 14.49
C GLU A 69 -19.14 11.03 13.70
N ILE A 70 -19.06 11.14 12.37
CA ILE A 70 -20.22 11.08 11.47
C ILE A 70 -20.91 9.72 11.60
N ALA A 71 -20.18 8.61 11.48
CA ALA A 71 -20.77 7.27 11.55
C ALA A 71 -21.46 7.00 12.89
N ASN A 72 -20.87 7.48 14.00
CA ASN A 72 -21.47 7.40 15.33
C ASN A 72 -22.77 8.22 15.41
N GLY A 73 -22.78 9.44 14.86
CA GLY A 73 -23.98 10.28 14.79
C GLY A 73 -25.11 9.66 13.98
N GLU A 74 -24.78 8.91 12.93
CA GLU A 74 -25.76 8.21 12.08
C GLU A 74 -26.21 6.84 12.64
N GLY A 75 -25.52 6.33 13.66
CA GLY A 75 -25.79 5.03 14.27
C GLY A 75 -25.33 3.86 13.39
N VAL A 76 -24.22 4.02 12.67
CA VAL A 76 -23.63 2.99 11.79
C VAL A 76 -22.45 2.31 12.47
N ASN A 77 -22.38 0.98 12.39
CA ASN A 77 -21.23 0.22 12.88
C ASN A 77 -20.09 0.27 11.85
N LEU A 78 -19.12 1.15 12.06
CA LEU A 78 -17.98 1.32 11.17
C LEU A 78 -16.85 0.34 11.53
N VAL A 79 -16.38 -0.43 10.55
CA VAL A 79 -15.24 -1.37 10.69
C VAL A 79 -14.07 -0.83 9.87
N ASP A 80 -13.05 -0.31 10.56
CA ASP A 80 -11.84 0.23 9.93
C ASP A 80 -10.85 -0.89 9.59
N VAL A 81 -10.72 -1.21 8.30
CA VAL A 81 -9.80 -2.26 7.83
C VAL A 81 -8.32 -1.86 7.96
N THR A 82 -8.02 -0.58 8.22
CA THR A 82 -6.64 -0.14 8.49
C THR A 82 -6.19 -0.47 9.91
N ALA A 83 -7.12 -0.82 10.79
CA ALA A 83 -6.85 -1.15 12.19
C ALA A 83 -6.62 -2.65 12.43
N VAL A 84 -6.48 -3.45 11.36
CA VAL A 84 -6.17 -4.89 11.46
C VAL A 84 -4.84 -5.09 12.22
N PRO A 85 -4.82 -5.90 13.29
CA PRO A 85 -3.59 -6.13 14.05
C PRO A 85 -2.56 -6.90 13.22
N ARG A 86 -1.29 -6.52 13.34
CA ARG A 86 -0.17 -7.18 12.66
C ARG A 86 0.27 -8.46 13.39
N ILE A 87 -0.61 -9.46 13.38
CA ILE A 87 -0.39 -10.78 13.97
C ILE A 87 -0.58 -11.86 12.89
N THR A 88 0.09 -13.01 13.03
CA THR A 88 0.15 -14.06 12.01
C THR A 88 -1.23 -14.47 11.47
N ILE A 89 -2.21 -14.66 12.35
CA ILE A 89 -3.57 -15.09 11.95
C ILE A 89 -4.35 -14.02 11.15
N ALA A 90 -3.98 -12.75 11.28
CA ALA A 90 -4.67 -11.62 10.66
C ALA A 90 -3.95 -11.07 9.42
N GLN A 91 -2.78 -11.60 9.06
CA GLN A 91 -1.99 -11.10 7.92
C GLN A 91 -2.77 -11.12 6.59
N LYS A 92 -3.67 -12.09 6.39
CA LYS A 92 -4.51 -12.17 5.18
C LYS A 92 -5.52 -11.03 5.07
N LEU A 93 -5.79 -10.32 6.16
CA LEU A 93 -6.72 -9.19 6.23
C LEU A 93 -5.99 -7.84 6.14
N ASP A 94 -4.66 -7.82 6.14
CA ASP A 94 -3.87 -6.58 6.13
C ASP A 94 -3.92 -5.89 4.76
N CYS A 95 -4.90 -5.00 4.62
CA CYS A 95 -5.06 -4.18 3.43
C CYS A 95 -3.90 -3.20 3.21
N LEU A 96 -3.22 -2.74 4.27
CA LEU A 96 -2.10 -1.80 4.18
C LEU A 96 -0.93 -2.48 3.47
N SER A 97 -0.60 -3.71 3.86
CA SER A 97 0.44 -4.50 3.21
C SER A 97 0.09 -4.81 1.75
N SER A 98 -1.16 -5.17 1.47
CA SER A 98 -1.63 -5.39 0.08
C SER A 98 -1.44 -4.16 -0.80
N GLN A 99 -1.90 -2.99 -0.34
CA GLN A 99 -1.78 -1.75 -1.12
C GLN A 99 -0.34 -1.26 -1.21
N ALA A 100 0.45 -1.39 -0.14
CA ALA A 100 1.88 -1.03 -0.15
C ALA A 100 2.67 -1.83 -1.18
N LYS A 101 2.39 -3.13 -1.33
CA LYS A 101 3.02 -3.97 -2.35
C LYS A 101 2.72 -3.49 -3.77
N ILE A 102 1.44 -3.18 -4.05
CA ILE A 102 1.03 -2.63 -5.35
C ILE A 102 1.71 -1.28 -5.59
N ALA A 103 1.74 -0.40 -4.58
CA ALA A 103 2.35 0.91 -4.69
C ALA A 103 3.86 0.84 -4.98
N GLY A 104 4.59 -0.04 -4.31
CA GLY A 104 6.03 -0.23 -4.56
C GLY A 104 6.32 -0.72 -5.97
N HIS A 105 5.52 -1.68 -6.47
CA HIS A 105 5.60 -2.14 -7.86
C HIS A 105 5.28 -1.01 -8.85
N ARG A 106 4.16 -0.30 -8.64
CA ARG A 106 3.73 0.80 -9.51
C ARG A 106 4.74 1.94 -9.54
N ALA A 107 5.35 2.29 -8.40
CA ALA A 107 6.37 3.34 -8.32
C ALA A 107 7.54 3.10 -9.29
N VAL A 108 7.98 1.85 -9.44
CA VAL A 108 9.04 1.51 -10.39
C VAL A 108 8.56 1.61 -11.83
N LEU A 109 7.30 1.24 -12.12
CA LEU A 109 6.74 1.39 -13.47
C LEU A 109 6.60 2.86 -13.87
N GLU A 110 6.15 3.73 -12.95
CA GLU A 110 6.10 5.18 -13.20
C GLU A 110 7.52 5.73 -13.40
N ALA A 111 8.48 5.31 -12.56
CA ALA A 111 9.88 5.71 -12.73
C ALA A 111 10.43 5.26 -14.09
N ALA A 112 10.13 4.03 -14.54
CA ALA A 112 10.55 3.54 -15.85
C ALA A 112 9.86 4.27 -17.02
N HIS A 113 8.62 4.70 -16.84
CA HIS A 113 7.90 5.49 -17.85
C HIS A 113 8.51 6.88 -18.02
N GLU A 114 8.86 7.54 -16.91
CA GLU A 114 9.44 8.88 -16.91
C GLU A 114 10.95 8.88 -17.23
N TYR A 115 11.65 7.77 -16.96
CA TYR A 115 13.10 7.67 -17.15
C TYR A 115 13.47 7.44 -18.62
N GLN A 116 14.28 8.32 -19.17
CA GLN A 116 14.61 8.36 -20.61
C GLN A 116 15.71 7.37 -21.05
N LYS A 117 16.08 6.39 -20.21
CA LYS A 117 17.12 5.39 -20.51
C LYS A 117 16.63 4.00 -20.10
N PHE A 118 17.29 2.97 -20.64
CA PHE A 118 16.98 1.59 -20.28
C PHE A 118 17.34 1.27 -18.83
N PHE A 119 16.53 0.39 -18.22
CA PHE A 119 16.80 -0.16 -16.90
C PHE A 119 17.87 -1.25 -16.98
N ALA A 120 17.67 -2.19 -17.90
CA ALA A 120 18.58 -3.28 -18.16
C ALA A 120 19.88 -2.79 -18.82
N PRO A 121 21.02 -3.45 -18.53
CA PRO A 121 22.23 -3.22 -19.28
C PRO A 121 22.09 -3.78 -20.70
N GLU A 122 22.62 -3.08 -21.69
CA GLU A 122 22.60 -3.54 -23.09
C GLU A 122 24.00 -3.56 -23.67
N ILE A 123 24.30 -4.60 -24.45
CA ILE A 123 25.47 -4.63 -25.33
C ILE A 123 24.94 -4.69 -26.75
N THR A 124 25.25 -3.67 -27.53
CA THR A 124 24.82 -3.54 -28.92
C THR A 124 26.03 -3.34 -29.82
N ALA A 125 25.84 -3.38 -31.14
CA ALA A 125 26.88 -3.00 -32.09
C ALA A 125 27.38 -1.55 -31.89
N ALA A 126 26.55 -0.67 -31.31
CA ALA A 126 26.89 0.72 -31.03
C ALA A 126 27.67 0.92 -29.71
N GLY A 127 27.81 -0.13 -28.89
CA GLY A 127 28.55 -0.09 -27.63
C GLY A 127 27.79 -0.70 -26.45
N LYS A 128 28.37 -0.52 -25.25
CA LYS A 128 27.86 -1.03 -23.99
C LYS A 128 27.16 0.07 -23.20
N TYR A 129 25.91 -0.17 -22.84
CA TYR A 129 25.09 0.70 -22.00
C TYR A 129 25.02 0.12 -20.58
N PRO A 130 25.38 0.90 -19.54
CA PRO A 130 25.31 0.42 -18.16
C PRO A 130 23.85 0.30 -17.70
N PRO A 131 23.58 -0.51 -16.67
CA PRO A 131 22.24 -0.59 -16.09
C PRO A 131 21.86 0.72 -15.40
N CYS A 132 20.56 0.98 -15.30
CA CYS A 132 20.05 2.04 -14.44
C CYS A 132 20.40 1.74 -12.96
N ARG A 133 20.68 2.79 -12.18
CA ARG A 133 20.91 2.68 -10.73
C ARG A 133 19.70 3.20 -9.97
N VAL A 134 19.12 2.36 -9.14
CA VAL A 134 17.95 2.70 -8.32
C VAL A 134 18.34 2.66 -6.85
N MET A 135 18.00 3.71 -6.10
CA MET A 135 18.12 3.74 -4.64
C MET A 135 16.72 3.66 -4.02
N VAL A 136 16.50 2.69 -3.14
CA VAL A 136 15.26 2.53 -2.38
C VAL A 136 15.50 2.90 -0.92
N LEU A 137 14.83 3.95 -0.46
CA LEU A 137 14.90 4.41 0.93
C LEU A 137 13.69 3.86 1.70
N GLY A 138 13.96 3.00 2.67
CA GLY A 138 12.99 2.19 3.40
C GLY A 138 12.73 0.85 2.72
N ALA A 139 12.99 -0.25 3.43
CA ALA A 139 12.78 -1.64 3.01
C ALA A 139 11.63 -2.29 3.81
N GLY A 140 10.51 -1.58 3.90
CA GLY A 140 9.21 -2.14 4.27
C GLY A 140 8.54 -2.84 3.08
N VAL A 141 7.24 -3.18 3.19
CA VAL A 141 6.50 -3.92 2.14
C VAL A 141 6.56 -3.23 0.77
N ALA A 142 6.37 -1.91 0.72
CA ALA A 142 6.49 -1.14 -0.53
C ALA A 142 7.93 -1.11 -1.06
N GLY A 143 8.91 -0.90 -0.18
CA GLY A 143 10.33 -0.87 -0.54
C GLY A 143 10.81 -2.18 -1.13
N LEU A 144 10.50 -3.31 -0.49
CA LEU A 144 10.85 -4.64 -1.01
C LEU A 144 10.17 -4.94 -2.34
N ALA A 145 8.90 -4.53 -2.52
CA ALA A 145 8.22 -4.65 -3.81
C ALA A 145 8.89 -3.80 -4.90
N ALA A 146 9.35 -2.60 -4.57
CA ALA A 146 10.10 -1.73 -5.48
C ALA A 146 11.47 -2.35 -5.83
N ILE A 147 12.20 -2.88 -4.84
CA ILE A 147 13.48 -3.57 -5.05
C ILE A 147 13.30 -4.73 -6.03
N GLY A 148 12.35 -5.64 -5.76
CA GLY A 148 12.11 -6.79 -6.63
C GLY A 148 11.68 -6.40 -8.05
N THR A 149 10.90 -5.33 -8.19
CA THR A 149 10.47 -4.83 -9.51
C THR A 149 11.62 -4.18 -10.27
N ALA A 150 12.46 -3.37 -9.62
CA ALA A 150 13.59 -2.72 -10.27
C ALA A 150 14.68 -3.73 -10.65
N VAL A 151 14.95 -4.72 -9.78
CA VAL A 151 15.86 -5.84 -10.08
C VAL A 151 15.36 -6.65 -11.28
N SER A 152 14.06 -6.97 -11.35
CA SER A 152 13.52 -7.75 -12.48
C SER A 152 13.55 -6.99 -13.81
N LEU A 153 13.54 -5.66 -13.79
CA LEU A 153 13.79 -4.81 -14.96
C LEU A 153 15.28 -4.69 -15.34
N GLY A 154 16.19 -5.30 -14.57
CA GLY A 154 17.63 -5.33 -14.84
C GLY A 154 18.43 -4.16 -14.26
N ALA A 155 17.83 -3.35 -13.37
CA ALA A 155 18.54 -2.26 -12.72
C ALA A 155 19.51 -2.74 -11.63
N GLU A 156 20.56 -1.96 -11.38
CA GLU A 156 21.39 -2.08 -10.17
C GLU A 156 20.68 -1.38 -9.02
N VAL A 157 20.13 -2.16 -8.08
CA VAL A 157 19.37 -1.62 -6.95
C VAL A 157 20.21 -1.57 -5.69
N ARG A 158 20.18 -0.43 -5.01
CA ARG A 158 20.68 -0.24 -3.65
C ARG A 158 19.52 0.09 -2.74
N ALA A 159 19.56 -0.38 -1.51
CA ALA A 159 18.53 -0.03 -0.54
C ALA A 159 19.10 0.23 0.84
N TRP A 160 18.39 1.06 1.59
CA TRP A 160 18.74 1.44 2.95
C TRP A 160 17.46 1.53 3.80
N ASP A 161 17.52 1.10 5.06
CA ASP A 161 16.46 1.25 6.06
C ASP A 161 17.13 1.53 7.42
N VAL A 162 16.39 2.18 8.32
CA VAL A 162 16.85 2.39 9.71
C VAL A 162 16.95 1.09 10.49
N ARG A 163 16.17 0.08 10.11
CA ARG A 163 16.22 -1.28 10.66
C ARG A 163 17.24 -2.07 9.86
N ASP A 164 17.99 -2.95 10.52
CA ASP A 164 18.82 -3.92 9.82
C ASP A 164 17.91 -4.99 9.18
N VAL A 165 17.63 -4.81 7.89
CA VAL A 165 16.87 -5.73 7.04
C VAL A 165 17.69 -6.11 5.80
N SER A 166 19.02 -6.07 5.93
CA SER A 166 20.00 -6.37 4.89
C SER A 166 19.72 -7.71 4.20
N ASP A 167 19.50 -8.79 4.97
CA ASP A 167 19.16 -10.12 4.43
C ASP A 167 17.93 -10.10 3.49
N GLN A 168 16.92 -9.28 3.79
CA GLN A 168 15.71 -9.17 2.95
C GLN A 168 16.01 -8.40 1.66
N VAL A 169 16.85 -7.38 1.72
CA VAL A 169 17.28 -6.63 0.53
C VAL A 169 18.14 -7.51 -0.38
N GLU A 170 19.09 -8.23 0.20
CA GLU A 170 20.03 -9.09 -0.53
C GLU A 170 19.34 -10.30 -1.15
N SER A 171 18.40 -10.94 -0.43
CA SER A 171 17.60 -12.04 -1.00
C SER A 171 16.70 -11.61 -2.17
N MET A 172 16.36 -10.33 -2.26
CA MET A 172 15.63 -9.74 -3.39
C MET A 172 16.56 -9.30 -4.54
N GLY A 173 17.87 -9.49 -4.41
CA GLY A 173 18.88 -9.11 -5.42
C GLY A 173 19.33 -7.65 -5.35
N GLY A 174 18.94 -6.91 -4.32
CA GLY A 174 19.45 -5.56 -4.03
C GLY A 174 20.78 -5.59 -3.29
N LYS A 175 21.48 -4.45 -3.26
CA LYS A 175 22.68 -4.25 -2.43
C LYS A 175 22.33 -3.42 -1.21
N TRP A 176 22.67 -3.91 -0.02
CA TRP A 176 22.53 -3.13 1.21
C TRP A 176 23.50 -1.94 1.22
N PHE A 177 22.96 -0.76 1.45
CA PHE A 177 23.76 0.43 1.73
C PHE A 177 23.82 0.60 3.24
N SER A 178 25.01 0.74 3.82
CA SER A 178 25.20 0.98 5.25
C SER A 178 25.65 2.43 5.48
N VAL A 179 25.07 3.09 6.49
CA VAL A 179 25.60 4.34 7.02
C VAL A 179 26.41 3.99 8.27
N ASP A 180 27.64 4.48 8.38
CA ASP A 180 28.51 4.28 9.55
C ASP A 180 27.98 5.09 10.75
N PHE A 181 26.86 4.65 11.33
CA PHE A 181 26.30 5.23 12.53
C PHE A 181 25.49 4.17 13.31
N LYS A 182 25.96 3.82 14.51
CA LYS A 182 25.32 2.79 15.35
C LYS A 182 24.26 3.40 16.26
N GLU A 183 23.00 3.33 15.83
CA GLU A 183 21.82 3.56 16.67
C GLU A 183 20.79 2.44 16.40
N GLU A 184 20.15 1.90 17.44
CA GLU A 184 19.09 0.90 17.27
C GLU A 184 17.81 1.56 16.68
N GLY A 185 17.56 1.33 15.39
CA GLY A 185 16.40 1.88 14.68
C GLY A 185 15.12 1.03 14.73
N ALA A 186 15.16 -0.18 15.31
CA ALA A 186 14.01 -1.07 15.41
C ALA A 186 13.08 -0.68 16.58
N GLY A 187 11.79 -0.51 16.28
CA GLY A 187 10.71 -0.33 17.24
C GLY A 187 9.90 -1.61 17.48
N SER A 188 8.73 -1.48 18.11
CA SER A 188 7.85 -2.62 18.38
C SER A 188 7.09 -3.09 17.13
N GLY A 189 6.80 -4.39 17.02
CA GLY A 189 5.97 -4.95 15.95
C GLY A 189 6.55 -4.82 14.54
N GLY A 190 7.89 -4.71 14.41
CA GLY A 190 8.58 -4.57 13.13
C GLY A 190 8.56 -3.16 12.54
N TYR A 191 8.04 -2.16 13.26
CA TYR A 191 8.14 -0.75 12.87
C TYR A 191 9.51 -0.15 13.18
N ALA A 192 9.85 0.94 12.51
CA ALA A 192 10.99 1.77 12.83
C ALA A 192 10.68 2.73 13.99
N LYS A 193 11.70 3.12 14.75
CA LYS A 193 11.64 4.23 15.72
C LYS A 193 12.09 5.54 15.07
N GLU A 194 11.64 6.68 15.58
CA GLU A 194 12.17 7.99 15.17
C GLU A 194 13.67 8.10 15.50
N SER A 195 14.47 8.53 14.52
CA SER A 195 15.92 8.65 14.63
C SER A 195 16.35 9.93 15.35
N SER A 196 17.49 9.87 16.04
CA SER A 196 18.12 11.04 16.66
C SER A 196 18.55 12.11 15.64
N ASP A 197 18.72 13.36 16.08
CA ASP A 197 19.20 14.43 15.21
C ASP A 197 20.63 14.20 14.71
N ALA A 198 21.45 13.50 15.50
CA ALA A 198 22.79 13.08 15.09
C ALA A 198 22.75 12.04 13.95
N PHE A 199 21.79 11.11 14.01
CA PHE A 199 21.55 10.15 12.94
C PHE A 199 21.03 10.82 11.66
N LYS A 200 20.09 11.77 11.79
CA LYS A 200 19.60 12.58 10.66
C LYS A 200 20.74 13.39 10.01
N ALA A 201 21.75 13.83 10.78
CA ALA A 201 22.91 14.53 10.25
C ALA A 201 23.87 13.60 9.48
N ALA A 202 24.03 12.35 9.92
CA ALA A 202 24.86 11.34 9.23
C ALA A 202 24.25 10.83 7.91
N GLN A 203 22.95 11.08 7.67
CA GLN A 203 22.25 10.75 6.42
C GLN A 203 22.43 11.77 5.30
N LYS A 204 22.94 12.97 5.61
CA LYS A 204 23.20 14.03 4.62
C LYS A 204 24.51 13.78 3.88
#